data_AF-A0A0M2PDN1-F1
#
_entry.id   AF-A0A0M2PDN1-F1
#
_cell.length_a   1.000
_cell.length_b   1.000
_cell.length_c   1.000
_cell.angle_alpha   90.00
_cell.angle_beta   90.00
_cell.angle_gamma   90.00
#
_symmetry.space_group_name_H-M   'P 1'
#
loop_
_entity.id
_entity.type
_entity.pdbx_description
1 polymer ?
#
loop_
_entity_poly.entity_id
_entity_poly.type
_entity_poly.pdbx_seq_one_letter_code
_entity_poly.pdbx_strand_id
1 'polypeptide(L)'
;MKTPCGIIIYSNPDMKDSDGDGLTDGQEMGPFKTFTITIFGITILFEGFFPTSFPDEKDSDGDGIFDNEDSRPLYADLSNLTIFQSDRPEGYDENGNVANDMTTNDYTGDEMTDISWMFNFQLLESYFPGILFDEFETMSTSLFSTGEMEDVVLNMIDHFEDGTGTEYSNQTLTKKASEHETTKDYVEFVKNALVDELKKNGGNLAALQFDKNTKETNEFYQYIQDNASYPTFSTWDDRIGGLTITVNDTWGNTISVKDFSVENNHFKGVMHVRLYDHFGLDQPDVEKVYVNLAGFRSWFVLQHYDEYDGKYKPFVTIMEMDIPFEGDLSE
;
A
#
# COMPACT_ATOMS: atom_id res chain seq x y z
N MET A 1 35.24 8.38 5.78
CA MET A 1 36.18 7.23 5.69
C MET A 1 36.60 7.00 4.22
N LYS A 2 37.57 6.11 3.93
CA LYS A 2 38.10 5.91 2.56
C LYS A 2 38.18 4.44 2.16
N THR A 3 37.73 4.08 0.96
CA THR A 3 37.82 2.72 0.40
C THR A 3 39.20 2.43 -0.21
N PRO A 4 39.57 1.14 -0.39
CA PRO A 4 40.82 0.74 -1.04
C PRO A 4 41.04 1.37 -2.41
N CYS A 5 39.96 1.68 -3.13
CA CYS A 5 39.99 2.27 -4.48
C CYS A 5 40.12 3.79 -4.49
N GLY A 6 40.14 4.46 -3.33
CA GLY A 6 40.29 5.90 -3.27
C GLY A 6 39.03 6.69 -2.97
N ILE A 7 37.87 6.03 -2.94
CA ILE A 7 36.56 6.68 -2.77
C ILE A 7 36.42 7.15 -1.33
N ILE A 8 35.97 8.39 -1.15
CA ILE A 8 35.70 8.99 0.16
C ILE A 8 34.20 8.85 0.42
N ILE A 9 33.86 8.27 1.56
CA ILE A 9 32.49 8.12 2.06
C ILE A 9 32.37 9.00 3.30
N TYR A 10 31.30 9.78 3.43
CA TYR A 10 31.15 10.74 4.52
C TYR A 10 30.32 10.15 5.65
N SER A 11 30.55 10.62 6.88
CA SER A 11 29.71 10.28 8.02
C SER A 11 29.82 11.40 9.06
N ASN A 12 28.84 11.51 9.94
CA ASN A 12 28.80 12.54 10.97
C ASN A 12 29.62 12.09 12.20
N PRO A 13 30.76 12.72 12.50
CA PRO A 13 31.64 12.28 13.59
C PRO A 13 31.03 12.43 15.00
N ASP A 14 29.97 13.22 15.15
CA ASP A 14 29.26 13.41 16.42
C ASP A 14 28.11 12.39 16.62
N MET A 15 27.81 11.60 15.58
CA MET A 15 26.81 10.53 15.60
C MET A 15 27.50 9.18 15.47
N LYS A 16 26.90 8.15 16.07
CA LYS A 16 27.41 6.77 15.95
C LYS A 16 26.80 6.04 14.74
N ASP A 17 25.65 6.52 14.31
CA ASP A 17 24.75 6.02 13.28
C ASP A 17 24.30 7.31 12.58
N SER A 18 24.92 7.59 11.42
CA SER A 18 24.92 8.90 10.79
C SER A 18 23.65 9.18 9.99
N ASP A 19 23.09 8.14 9.38
CA ASP A 19 21.88 8.13 8.56
C ASP A 19 20.64 7.71 9.37
N GLY A 20 20.80 7.04 10.50
CA GLY A 20 19.75 6.69 11.44
C GLY A 20 18.97 5.44 11.04
N ASP A 21 19.61 4.50 10.35
CA ASP A 21 19.04 3.22 9.93
C ASP A 21 19.13 2.13 11.04
N GLY A 22 19.90 2.39 12.10
CA GLY A 22 20.12 1.48 13.22
C GLY A 22 21.41 0.65 13.13
N LEU A 23 22.17 0.74 12.04
CA LEU A 23 23.57 0.34 11.95
C LEU A 23 24.46 1.49 12.44
N THR A 24 25.69 1.17 12.82
CA THR A 24 26.65 2.22 13.20
C THR A 24 27.61 2.43 12.06
N ASP A 25 28.14 3.65 11.90
CA ASP A 25 29.08 3.98 10.82
C ASP A 25 30.23 2.97 10.70
N GLY A 26 30.67 2.42 11.84
CA GLY A 26 31.75 1.44 11.92
C GLY A 26 31.33 0.01 11.56
N GLN A 27 30.06 -0.37 11.76
CA GLN A 27 29.50 -1.62 11.26
C GLN A 27 29.40 -1.57 9.74
N GLU A 28 28.86 -0.48 9.20
CA GLU A 28 28.62 -0.27 7.78
C GLU A 28 29.92 -0.20 6.97
N MET A 29 30.91 0.54 7.46
CA MET A 29 32.20 0.68 6.76
C MET A 29 33.10 -0.55 6.88
N GLY A 30 32.73 -1.50 7.74
CA GLY A 30 33.43 -2.77 7.90
C GLY A 30 34.91 -2.61 8.28
N PRO A 31 35.72 -3.66 8.07
CA PRO A 31 37.11 -3.68 8.50
C PRO A 31 38.02 -2.85 7.58
N PHE A 32 38.92 -2.08 8.20
CA PHE A 32 40.08 -1.51 7.49
C PHE A 32 41.07 -2.62 7.14
N LYS A 33 41.47 -2.72 5.87
CA LYS A 33 42.46 -3.69 5.41
C LYS A 33 43.51 -3.03 4.52
N THR A 34 44.68 -3.66 4.51
CA THR A 34 45.82 -3.30 3.66
C THR A 34 46.26 -4.54 2.90
N PHE A 35 46.39 -4.43 1.58
CA PHE A 35 46.83 -5.54 0.73
C PHE A 35 47.59 -5.03 -0.50
N THR A 36 48.38 -5.90 -1.12
CA THR A 36 49.15 -5.57 -2.32
C THR A 36 48.73 -6.46 -3.48
N ILE A 37 48.57 -5.89 -4.67
CA ILE A 37 48.35 -6.63 -5.91
C ILE A 37 49.53 -6.37 -6.84
N THR A 38 50.09 -7.43 -7.42
CA THR A 38 51.12 -7.33 -8.46
C THR A 38 50.51 -7.59 -9.84
N ILE A 39 50.52 -6.58 -10.70
CA ILE A 39 50.01 -6.67 -12.08
C ILE A 39 51.14 -6.23 -13.03
N PHE A 40 51.44 -7.03 -14.04
CA PHE A 40 52.54 -6.77 -15.00
C PHE A 40 53.91 -6.47 -14.34
N GLY A 41 54.19 -7.06 -13.18
CA GLY A 41 55.45 -6.85 -12.45
C GLY A 41 55.52 -5.56 -11.62
N ILE A 42 54.43 -4.79 -11.57
CA ILE A 42 54.28 -3.61 -10.70
C ILE A 42 53.44 -4.01 -9.49
N THR A 43 53.97 -3.80 -8.28
CA THR A 43 53.23 -3.98 -7.02
C THR A 43 52.54 -2.68 -6.62
N ILE A 44 51.23 -2.74 -6.49
CA ILE A 44 50.37 -1.64 -6.06
C ILE A 44 49.85 -1.95 -4.65
N LEU A 45 49.96 -0.98 -3.74
CA LEU A 45 49.42 -1.05 -2.38
C LEU A 45 48.01 -0.46 -2.38
N PHE A 46 47.08 -1.20 -1.77
CA PHE A 46 45.71 -0.77 -1.51
C PHE A 46 45.48 -0.74 0.00
N GLU A 47 44.90 0.35 0.48
CA GLU A 47 44.53 0.52 1.89
C GLU A 47 43.18 1.24 1.98
N GLY A 48 42.30 0.73 2.83
CA GLY A 48 40.98 1.32 3.03
C GLY A 48 40.00 0.41 3.74
N PHE A 49 38.82 0.96 3.99
CA PHE A 49 37.66 0.29 4.57
C PHE A 49 36.88 -0.49 3.51
N PHE A 50 36.38 -1.66 3.88
CA PHE A 50 35.54 -2.50 3.03
C PHE A 50 34.09 -2.37 3.50
N PRO A 51 33.34 -1.40 2.95
CA PRO A 51 31.97 -1.19 3.34
C PRO A 51 31.11 -2.41 3.03
N THR A 52 30.15 -2.68 3.91
CA THR A 52 28.99 -3.54 3.69
C THR A 52 27.74 -2.72 3.34
N SER A 53 27.75 -1.42 3.67
CA SER A 53 26.78 -0.36 3.31
C SER A 53 27.45 1.03 3.47
N PHE A 54 26.73 2.12 3.22
CA PHE A 54 27.16 3.51 3.25
C PHE A 54 26.52 4.29 4.42
N PRO A 55 27.32 4.78 5.39
CA PRO A 55 26.83 5.45 6.59
C PRO A 55 26.14 6.80 6.38
N ASP A 56 26.08 7.30 5.16
CA ASP A 56 25.35 8.51 4.79
C ASP A 56 24.02 8.22 4.06
N GLU A 57 23.67 6.95 3.86
CA GLU A 57 22.51 6.50 3.09
C GLU A 57 21.81 5.31 3.77
N LYS A 58 20.53 5.48 4.17
CA LYS A 58 19.73 4.40 4.81
C LYS A 58 19.51 3.16 3.96
N ASP A 59 19.61 3.34 2.65
CA ASP A 59 19.43 2.34 1.60
C ASP A 59 20.53 2.65 0.59
N SER A 60 21.65 1.94 0.76
CA SER A 60 22.92 2.22 0.10
C SER A 60 22.98 1.81 -1.37
N ASP A 61 22.03 0.99 -1.83
CA ASP A 61 21.94 0.59 -3.23
C ASP A 61 20.66 1.05 -3.94
N GLY A 62 19.73 1.63 -3.19
CA GLY A 62 18.53 2.27 -3.71
C GLY A 62 17.49 1.26 -4.21
N ASP A 63 17.39 0.08 -3.59
CA ASP A 63 16.36 -0.91 -3.96
C ASP A 63 15.07 -0.82 -3.12
N GLY A 64 15.08 -0.01 -2.06
CA GLY A 64 13.97 0.22 -1.15
C GLY A 64 14.00 -0.63 0.13
N ILE A 65 15.05 -1.42 0.36
CA ILE A 65 15.29 -2.18 1.59
C ILE A 65 16.38 -1.48 2.39
N PHE A 66 16.11 -1.13 3.65
CA PHE A 66 17.13 -0.48 4.48
C PHE A 66 18.31 -1.42 4.76
N ASP A 67 19.51 -0.86 4.90
CA ASP A 67 20.76 -1.62 5.01
C ASP A 67 20.78 -2.58 6.22
N ASN A 68 20.01 -2.27 7.26
CA ASN A 68 19.84 -3.10 8.45
C ASN A 68 18.97 -4.37 8.22
N GLU A 69 18.14 -4.35 7.19
CA GLU A 69 17.21 -5.41 6.78
C GLU A 69 17.65 -6.09 5.48
N ASP A 70 18.52 -5.46 4.70
CA ASP A 70 19.05 -6.01 3.46
C ASP A 70 20.22 -6.99 3.69
N SER A 71 20.10 -8.14 3.03
CA SER A 71 21.14 -9.15 2.95
C SER A 71 22.31 -8.78 2.03
N ARG A 72 22.13 -7.81 1.13
CA ARG A 72 23.14 -7.37 0.16
C ARG A 72 23.15 -5.83 -0.07
N PRO A 73 23.42 -4.99 0.95
CA PRO A 73 23.19 -3.53 0.93
C PRO A 73 23.99 -2.68 -0.07
N LEU A 74 24.74 -3.31 -0.98
CA LEU A 74 25.50 -2.65 -2.04
C LEU A 74 25.12 -3.22 -3.42
N TYR A 75 24.02 -3.98 -3.51
CA TYR A 75 23.59 -4.76 -4.67
C TYR A 75 22.07 -4.82 -4.78
N ALA A 76 21.50 -3.78 -5.38
CA ALA A 76 20.07 -3.58 -5.51
C ALA A 76 19.28 -4.85 -5.91
N ASP A 77 18.33 -5.23 -5.07
CA ASP A 77 17.31 -6.24 -5.27
C ASP A 77 16.03 -5.62 -5.85
N LEU A 78 16.04 -5.41 -7.17
CA LEU A 78 14.88 -4.93 -7.92
C LEU A 78 13.78 -5.99 -8.12
N SER A 79 13.75 -7.06 -7.31
CA SER A 79 12.77 -8.14 -7.45
C SER A 79 11.35 -7.71 -7.10
N ASN A 80 11.17 -6.62 -6.37
CA ASN A 80 9.85 -6.03 -6.09
C ASN A 80 9.92 -4.50 -5.89
N LEU A 81 10.42 -3.78 -6.89
CA LEU A 81 10.62 -2.33 -6.80
C LEU A 81 9.28 -1.59 -6.86
N THR A 82 8.92 -0.86 -5.80
CA THR A 82 7.78 0.07 -5.83
C THR A 82 8.11 1.28 -6.71
N ILE A 83 7.29 1.48 -7.74
CA ILE A 83 7.44 2.57 -8.72
C ILE A 83 6.36 3.64 -8.60
N PHE A 84 5.27 3.34 -7.88
CA PHE A 84 4.17 4.27 -7.63
C PHE A 84 3.44 3.91 -6.34
N GLN A 85 3.05 4.93 -5.59
CA GLN A 85 2.21 4.83 -4.41
C GLN A 85 1.26 6.03 -4.42
N SER A 86 -0.04 5.79 -4.56
CA SER A 86 -1.04 6.87 -4.56
C SER A 86 -0.94 7.76 -3.31
N ASP A 87 -1.44 9.00 -3.42
CA ASP A 87 -1.36 10.00 -2.34
C ASP A 87 -1.90 9.51 -0.99
N ARG A 88 -2.85 8.58 -1.00
CA ARG A 88 -3.52 8.01 0.16
C ARG A 88 -2.98 6.60 0.46
N PRO A 89 -2.14 6.43 1.49
CA PRO A 89 -1.65 5.11 1.89
C PRO A 89 -2.75 4.27 2.54
N GLU A 90 -2.50 2.97 2.68
CA GLU A 90 -3.36 2.01 3.38
C GLU A 90 -3.66 2.47 4.81
N GLY A 91 -4.92 2.74 5.15
CA GLY A 91 -5.35 3.15 6.48
C GLY A 91 -5.16 4.65 6.81
N TYR A 92 -4.57 5.43 5.91
CA TYR A 92 -4.22 6.84 6.18
C TYR A 92 -4.68 7.79 5.07
N ASP A 93 -5.00 9.02 5.46
CA ASP A 93 -5.24 10.14 4.53
C ASP A 93 -3.96 10.64 3.85
N GLU A 94 -4.12 11.54 2.89
CA GLU A 94 -3.00 12.17 2.18
C GLU A 94 -2.01 12.95 3.07
N ASN A 95 -2.41 13.28 4.30
CA ASN A 95 -1.60 13.99 5.29
C ASN A 95 -0.90 13.04 6.28
N GLY A 96 -1.17 11.73 6.20
CA GLY A 96 -0.64 10.71 7.09
C GLY A 96 -1.39 10.58 8.43
N ASN A 97 -2.59 11.14 8.56
CA ASN A 97 -3.49 10.86 9.67
C ASN A 97 -4.26 9.57 9.38
N VAL A 98 -4.75 8.89 10.43
CA VAL A 98 -5.68 7.77 10.25
C VAL A 98 -6.89 8.27 9.46
N ALA A 99 -7.28 7.53 8.42
CA ALA A 99 -8.45 7.88 7.61
C ALA A 99 -9.73 7.87 8.46
N ASN A 100 -10.71 8.72 8.13
CA ASN A 100 -11.90 8.90 8.98
C ASN A 100 -12.70 7.61 9.14
N ASP A 101 -12.85 6.85 8.06
CA ASP A 101 -13.50 5.53 8.00
C ASP A 101 -12.69 4.42 8.68
N MET A 102 -11.44 4.71 9.06
CA MET A 102 -10.55 3.82 9.82
C MET A 102 -10.49 4.15 11.32
N THR A 103 -11.23 5.17 11.77
CA THR A 103 -11.33 5.52 13.19
C THR A 103 -12.30 4.60 13.95
N THR A 104 -12.17 4.56 15.28
CA THR A 104 -13.01 3.75 16.17
C THR A 104 -13.09 4.41 17.54
N ASN A 105 -14.14 4.10 18.30
CA ASN A 105 -14.28 4.49 19.70
C ASN A 105 -14.24 6.01 19.95
N ASP A 106 -14.86 6.77 19.06
CA ASP A 106 -14.75 8.22 18.95
C ASP A 106 -16.11 8.94 18.93
N TYR A 107 -17.22 8.19 19.12
CA TYR A 107 -18.57 8.75 19.26
C TYR A 107 -19.25 8.28 20.54
N THR A 108 -19.79 9.24 21.29
CA THR A 108 -20.76 8.97 22.35
C THR A 108 -22.14 8.66 21.77
N GLY A 109 -23.00 7.99 22.54
CA GLY A 109 -24.38 7.74 22.13
C GLY A 109 -25.17 9.01 21.81
N ASP A 110 -24.94 10.10 22.56
CA ASP A 110 -25.59 11.40 22.32
C ASP A 110 -25.17 11.97 20.95
N GLU A 111 -23.87 11.94 20.61
CA GLU A 111 -23.36 12.40 19.31
C GLU A 111 -23.93 11.58 18.14
N MET A 112 -24.09 10.27 18.30
CA MET A 112 -24.75 9.44 17.28
C MET A 112 -26.22 9.84 17.09
N THR A 113 -26.94 10.15 18.17
CA THR A 113 -28.34 10.60 18.06
C THR A 113 -28.48 12.00 17.48
N ASP A 114 -27.43 12.83 17.57
CA ASP A 114 -27.36 14.14 16.91
C ASP A 114 -27.18 14.00 15.39
N ILE A 115 -26.50 12.95 14.89
CA ILE A 115 -26.49 12.60 13.47
C ILE A 115 -27.91 12.23 13.02
N SER A 116 -28.56 11.34 13.77
CA SER A 116 -29.97 10.98 13.55
C SER A 116 -30.59 10.35 14.76
N TRP A 117 -31.81 10.79 15.09
CA TRP A 117 -32.61 10.21 16.17
C TRP A 117 -32.83 8.69 16.03
N MET A 118 -32.71 8.13 14.83
CA MET A 118 -32.87 6.70 14.57
C MET A 118 -31.77 5.84 15.23
N PHE A 119 -30.61 6.40 15.55
CA PHE A 119 -29.56 5.70 16.30
C PHE A 119 -30.03 5.24 17.68
N ASN A 120 -31.10 5.81 18.24
CA ASN A 120 -31.72 5.31 19.46
C ASN A 120 -32.09 3.82 19.38
N PHE A 121 -32.46 3.29 18.20
CA PHE A 121 -32.77 1.88 18.05
C PHE A 121 -31.52 1.00 18.23
N GLN A 122 -30.47 1.27 17.47
CA GLN A 122 -29.21 0.52 17.54
C GLN A 122 -28.49 0.71 18.90
N LEU A 123 -28.58 1.89 19.51
CA LEU A 123 -28.01 2.12 20.85
C LEU A 123 -28.74 1.29 21.92
N LEU A 124 -30.06 1.09 21.83
CA LEU A 124 -30.79 0.19 22.74
C LEU A 124 -30.39 -1.27 22.55
N GLU A 125 -30.03 -1.66 21.32
CA GLU A 125 -29.62 -3.01 20.96
C GLU A 125 -28.13 -3.28 21.26
N SER A 126 -27.31 -2.24 21.43
CA SER A 126 -25.86 -2.34 21.69
C SER A 126 -25.47 -3.20 22.90
N TYR A 127 -26.39 -3.41 23.85
CA TYR A 127 -26.16 -4.34 24.96
C TYR A 127 -26.02 -5.81 24.49
N PHE A 128 -26.55 -6.14 23.31
CA PHE A 128 -26.47 -7.43 22.65
C PHE A 128 -25.90 -7.24 21.22
N PRO A 129 -24.56 -7.10 21.08
CA PRO A 129 -23.94 -6.77 19.78
C PRO A 129 -24.29 -7.74 18.66
N GLY A 130 -24.61 -9.01 18.97
CA GLY A 130 -25.08 -9.97 17.98
C GLY A 130 -26.34 -9.53 17.22
N ILE A 131 -27.22 -8.71 17.82
CA ILE A 131 -28.36 -8.12 17.11
C ILE A 131 -27.87 -7.12 16.05
N LEU A 132 -26.87 -6.32 16.38
CA LEU A 132 -26.29 -5.34 15.45
C LEU A 132 -25.57 -6.03 14.29
N PHE A 133 -24.86 -7.13 14.56
CA PHE A 133 -24.26 -7.97 13.53
C PHE A 133 -25.33 -8.62 12.64
N ASP A 134 -26.38 -9.21 13.22
CA ASP A 134 -27.50 -9.79 12.44
C ASP A 134 -28.15 -8.75 11.50
N GLU A 135 -28.34 -7.52 11.96
CA GLU A 135 -28.87 -6.42 11.14
C GLU A 135 -27.91 -6.01 10.02
N PHE A 136 -26.62 -5.96 10.30
CA PHE A 136 -25.58 -5.66 9.32
C PHE A 136 -25.51 -6.75 8.25
N GLU A 137 -25.37 -8.01 8.64
CA GLU A 137 -25.34 -9.17 7.73
C GLU A 137 -26.60 -9.26 6.88
N THR A 138 -27.77 -9.11 7.50
CA THR A 138 -29.07 -9.17 6.80
C THR A 138 -29.16 -8.07 5.75
N MET A 139 -28.75 -6.84 6.08
CA MET A 139 -28.73 -5.75 5.11
C MET A 139 -27.76 -6.03 3.96
N SER A 140 -26.53 -6.42 4.27
CA SER A 140 -25.47 -6.69 3.30
C SER A 140 -25.87 -7.78 2.29
N THR A 141 -26.46 -8.87 2.76
CA THR A 141 -26.87 -10.02 1.92
C THR A 141 -28.23 -9.83 1.23
N SER A 142 -29.14 -9.02 1.78
CA SER A 142 -30.47 -8.83 1.17
C SER A 142 -30.53 -7.69 0.16
N LEU A 143 -29.65 -6.69 0.28
CA LEU A 143 -29.69 -5.48 -0.55
C LEU A 143 -28.45 -5.30 -1.42
N PHE A 144 -27.28 -5.75 -0.96
CA PHE A 144 -26.01 -5.32 -1.53
C PHE A 144 -25.10 -6.43 -2.06
N SER A 145 -25.42 -7.68 -1.82
CA SER A 145 -24.55 -8.78 -2.24
C SER A 145 -25.37 -9.97 -2.72
N THR A 146 -24.90 -10.61 -3.78
CA THR A 146 -25.54 -11.78 -4.36
C THR A 146 -24.51 -12.81 -4.82
N GLY A 147 -24.89 -14.09 -4.77
CA GLY A 147 -24.04 -15.19 -5.24
C GLY A 147 -22.79 -15.37 -4.38
N GLU A 148 -21.64 -15.66 -5.00
CA GLU A 148 -20.37 -15.90 -4.28
C GLU A 148 -19.90 -14.71 -3.43
N MET A 149 -20.40 -13.49 -3.67
CA MET A 149 -20.07 -12.32 -2.85
C MET A 149 -20.84 -12.26 -1.54
N GLU A 150 -21.93 -13.02 -1.38
CA GLU A 150 -22.63 -13.13 -0.08
C GLU A 150 -21.67 -13.71 0.95
N ASP A 151 -20.99 -14.82 0.61
CA ASP A 151 -19.99 -15.44 1.47
C ASP A 151 -18.80 -14.49 1.75
N VAL A 152 -18.40 -13.69 0.76
CA VAL A 152 -17.30 -12.71 0.93
C VAL A 152 -17.68 -11.62 1.93
N VAL A 153 -18.84 -10.98 1.78
CA VAL A 153 -19.25 -9.89 2.67
C VAL A 153 -19.52 -10.40 4.08
N LEU A 154 -20.09 -11.60 4.23
CA LEU A 154 -20.25 -12.22 5.55
C LEU A 154 -18.88 -12.49 6.20
N ASN A 155 -17.90 -12.99 5.45
CA ASN A 155 -16.56 -13.22 5.99
C ASN A 155 -15.83 -11.91 6.36
N MET A 156 -16.11 -10.81 5.65
CA MET A 156 -15.62 -9.47 6.03
C MET A 156 -16.26 -8.97 7.33
N ILE A 157 -17.56 -9.24 7.53
CA ILE A 157 -18.27 -8.91 8.78
C ILE A 157 -17.74 -9.76 9.94
N ASP A 158 -17.50 -11.06 9.74
CA ASP A 158 -16.86 -11.92 10.75
C ASP A 158 -15.48 -11.37 11.14
N HIS A 159 -14.68 -10.94 10.15
CA HIS A 159 -13.36 -10.36 10.38
C HIS A 159 -13.42 -9.03 11.14
N PHE A 160 -14.45 -8.22 10.86
CA PHE A 160 -14.76 -7.01 11.64
C PHE A 160 -15.16 -7.36 13.08
N GLU A 161 -15.95 -8.42 13.28
CA GLU A 161 -16.35 -8.91 14.61
C GLU A 161 -15.15 -9.40 15.44
N ASP A 162 -14.18 -10.05 14.80
CA ASP A 162 -12.93 -10.49 15.43
C ASP A 162 -12.11 -9.32 16.01
N GLY A 163 -12.27 -8.11 15.46
CA GLY A 163 -11.76 -6.87 16.06
C GLY A 163 -10.24 -6.70 15.95
N THR A 164 -9.57 -7.51 15.13
CA THR A 164 -8.11 -7.46 14.98
C THR A 164 -7.65 -6.23 14.20
N GLY A 165 -8.46 -5.74 13.26
CA GLY A 165 -8.13 -4.65 12.35
C GLY A 165 -7.02 -4.99 11.35
N THR A 166 -6.64 -6.27 11.22
CA THR A 166 -5.61 -6.68 10.25
C THR A 166 -6.18 -6.64 8.84
N GLU A 167 -5.31 -6.57 7.83
CA GLU A 167 -5.72 -6.63 6.43
C GLU A 167 -6.59 -7.85 6.11
N TYR A 168 -7.53 -7.65 5.20
CA TYR A 168 -8.38 -8.70 4.65
C TYR A 168 -8.11 -8.85 3.15
N SER A 169 -7.99 -10.09 2.67
CA SER A 169 -7.94 -10.39 1.24
C SER A 169 -8.75 -11.64 0.94
N ASN A 170 -9.38 -11.65 -0.23
CA ASN A 170 -10.20 -12.77 -0.67
C ASN A 170 -10.07 -12.96 -2.19
N GLN A 171 -9.93 -14.22 -2.62
CA GLN A 171 -9.72 -14.55 -4.03
C GLN A 171 -10.94 -14.20 -4.90
N THR A 172 -12.15 -14.39 -4.39
CA THR A 172 -13.39 -14.05 -5.10
C THR A 172 -13.53 -12.53 -5.28
N LEU A 173 -13.27 -11.77 -4.20
CA LEU A 173 -13.25 -10.31 -4.26
C LEU A 173 -12.22 -9.80 -5.26
N THR A 174 -10.97 -10.26 -5.12
CA THR A 174 -9.85 -9.88 -6.00
C THR A 174 -10.19 -10.18 -7.46
N LYS A 175 -10.74 -11.36 -7.74
CA LYS A 175 -11.16 -11.73 -9.08
C LYS A 175 -12.23 -10.79 -9.62
N LYS A 176 -13.33 -10.57 -8.88
CA LYS A 176 -14.41 -9.68 -9.32
C LYS A 176 -13.92 -8.25 -9.57
N ALA A 177 -13.10 -7.71 -8.66
CA ALA A 177 -12.52 -6.37 -8.82
C ALA A 177 -11.59 -6.30 -10.03
N SER A 178 -10.72 -7.29 -10.25
CA SER A 178 -9.81 -7.34 -11.40
C SER A 178 -10.51 -7.49 -12.74
N GLU A 179 -11.66 -8.17 -12.77
CA GLU A 179 -12.47 -8.37 -13.98
C GLU A 179 -13.38 -7.17 -14.29
N HIS A 180 -13.50 -6.20 -13.38
CA HIS A 180 -14.29 -4.99 -13.58
C HIS A 180 -13.65 -4.02 -14.58
N GLU A 181 -14.46 -3.36 -15.40
CA GLU A 181 -13.96 -2.53 -16.51
C GLU A 181 -13.14 -1.32 -16.03
N THR A 182 -13.54 -0.65 -14.93
CA THR A 182 -12.77 0.48 -14.37
C THR A 182 -11.38 0.05 -13.90
N THR A 183 -11.25 -1.17 -13.37
CA THR A 183 -9.96 -1.75 -12.99
C THR A 183 -9.10 -2.06 -14.21
N LYS A 184 -9.68 -2.66 -15.26
CA LYS A 184 -8.96 -2.94 -16.51
C LYS A 184 -8.45 -1.66 -17.16
N ASP A 185 -9.28 -0.62 -17.22
CA ASP A 185 -8.90 0.68 -17.77
C ASP A 185 -7.73 1.30 -17.00
N TYR A 186 -7.81 1.29 -15.66
CA TYR A 186 -6.72 1.77 -14.79
C TYR A 186 -5.42 0.98 -15.01
N VAL A 187 -5.50 -0.35 -14.96
CA VAL A 187 -4.34 -1.24 -15.11
C VAL A 187 -3.70 -1.07 -16.49
N GLU A 188 -4.50 -0.97 -17.56
CA GLU A 188 -4.00 -0.77 -18.91
C GLU A 188 -3.30 0.60 -19.04
N PHE A 189 -3.88 1.64 -18.47
CA PHE A 189 -3.28 2.98 -18.45
C PHE A 189 -1.90 2.98 -17.78
N VAL A 190 -1.80 2.47 -16.55
CA VAL A 190 -0.53 2.43 -15.79
C VAL A 190 0.50 1.55 -16.48
N LYS A 191 0.10 0.39 -17.00
CA LYS A 191 0.98 -0.49 -17.77
C LYS A 191 1.59 0.23 -18.98
N ASN A 192 0.77 0.96 -19.74
CA ASN A 192 1.25 1.70 -20.90
C ASN A 192 2.20 2.83 -20.49
N ALA A 193 1.88 3.57 -19.43
CA ALA A 193 2.77 4.60 -18.88
C ALA A 193 4.14 4.01 -18.47
N LEU A 194 4.14 2.86 -17.78
CA LEU A 194 5.35 2.16 -17.37
C LEU A 194 6.20 1.74 -18.57
N VAL A 195 5.57 1.11 -19.57
CA VAL A 195 6.26 0.68 -20.79
C VAL A 195 6.88 1.87 -21.55
N ASP A 196 6.17 2.98 -21.63
CA ASP A 196 6.65 4.18 -22.33
C ASP A 196 7.81 4.86 -21.57
N GLU A 197 7.75 4.93 -20.24
CA GLU A 197 8.84 5.50 -19.44
C GLU A 197 10.10 4.61 -19.49
N LEU A 198 9.94 3.29 -19.44
CA LEU A 198 11.06 2.34 -19.62
C LEU A 198 11.69 2.47 -21.01
N LYS A 199 10.91 2.69 -22.07
CA LYS A 199 11.47 2.97 -23.41
C LYS A 199 12.26 4.28 -23.43
N LYS A 200 11.74 5.33 -22.80
CA LYS A 200 12.36 6.66 -22.75
C LYS A 200 13.69 6.65 -22.00
N ASN A 201 13.81 5.85 -20.94
CA ASN A 201 14.99 5.83 -20.06
C ASN A 201 15.98 4.69 -20.36
N GLY A 202 15.75 3.90 -21.41
CA GLY A 202 16.63 2.80 -21.81
C GLY A 202 16.50 1.53 -20.95
N GLY A 203 15.33 1.28 -20.36
CA GLY A 203 15.03 0.10 -19.55
C GLY A 203 15.60 0.19 -18.13
N ASN A 204 15.88 1.40 -17.64
CA ASN A 204 16.38 1.62 -16.29
C ASN A 204 15.21 1.62 -15.29
N LEU A 205 14.86 0.45 -14.77
CA LEU A 205 13.78 0.30 -13.78
C LEU A 205 14.10 1.02 -12.45
N ALA A 206 15.36 0.99 -11.99
CA ALA A 206 15.75 1.66 -10.74
C ALA A 206 15.47 3.18 -10.76
N ALA A 207 15.53 3.80 -11.95
CA ALA A 207 15.19 5.22 -12.09
C ALA A 207 13.70 5.54 -11.86
N LEU A 208 12.83 4.53 -11.80
CA LEU A 208 11.40 4.69 -11.50
C LEU A 208 11.08 4.48 -10.02
N GLN A 209 12.06 4.19 -9.16
CA GLN A 209 11.82 3.97 -7.74
C GLN A 209 11.00 5.11 -7.15
N PHE A 210 9.93 4.76 -6.44
CA PHE A 210 9.09 5.72 -5.77
C PHE A 210 9.79 6.22 -4.51
N ASP A 211 9.93 7.53 -4.38
CA ASP A 211 10.34 8.20 -3.16
C ASP A 211 9.33 9.29 -2.79
N LYS A 212 8.74 9.13 -1.60
CA LYS A 212 7.73 10.07 -1.05
C LYS A 212 8.25 11.49 -0.94
N ASN A 213 9.55 11.70 -0.72
CA ASN A 213 10.14 13.04 -0.55
C ASN A 213 10.31 13.78 -1.88
N THR A 214 10.37 13.06 -2.99
CA THR A 214 10.63 13.61 -4.33
C THR A 214 9.47 13.44 -5.31
N LYS A 215 8.35 12.80 -4.88
CA LYS A 215 7.16 12.52 -5.70
C LYS A 215 6.58 13.75 -6.43
N GLU A 216 6.67 14.95 -5.84
CA GLU A 216 6.18 16.19 -6.45
C GLU A 216 6.95 16.61 -7.71
N THR A 217 8.16 16.07 -7.90
CA THR A 217 9.02 16.34 -9.06
C THR A 217 9.21 15.12 -9.97
N ASN A 218 8.66 13.97 -9.59
CA ASN A 218 8.74 12.73 -10.37
C ASN A 218 7.71 12.79 -11.52
N GLU A 219 8.20 12.91 -12.76
CA GLU A 219 7.35 13.02 -13.96
C GLU A 219 6.41 11.82 -14.14
N PHE A 220 6.89 10.60 -13.87
CA PHE A 220 6.11 9.38 -13.99
C PHE A 220 4.98 9.34 -12.96
N TYR A 221 5.30 9.69 -11.70
CA TYR A 221 4.33 9.80 -10.63
C TYR A 221 3.22 10.81 -10.96
N GLN A 222 3.60 12.04 -11.32
CA GLN A 222 2.65 13.11 -11.64
C GLN A 222 1.79 12.74 -12.86
N TYR A 223 2.37 12.08 -13.86
CA TYR A 223 1.63 11.61 -15.03
C TYR A 223 0.51 10.63 -14.64
N ILE A 224 0.80 9.66 -13.76
CA ILE A 224 -0.23 8.74 -13.27
C ILE A 224 -1.26 9.49 -12.41
N GLN A 225 -0.81 10.31 -11.47
CA GLN A 225 -1.69 11.01 -10.53
C GLN A 225 -2.68 11.95 -11.24
N ASP A 226 -2.24 12.64 -12.28
CA ASP A 226 -3.06 13.63 -13.01
C ASP A 226 -4.02 13.01 -14.03
N ASN A 227 -3.74 11.79 -14.53
CA ASN A 227 -4.42 11.24 -15.71
C ASN A 227 -5.09 9.89 -15.46
N ALA A 228 -4.72 9.14 -14.43
CA ALA A 228 -5.34 7.85 -14.14
C ALA A 228 -6.73 8.04 -13.52
N SER A 229 -7.71 7.31 -14.01
CA SER A 229 -9.02 7.16 -13.34
C SER A 229 -8.97 5.94 -12.44
N TYR A 230 -9.10 6.14 -11.14
CA TYR A 230 -8.98 5.05 -10.17
C TYR A 230 -10.19 4.13 -10.25
N PRO A 231 -10.04 2.83 -9.94
CA PRO A 231 -11.15 1.90 -9.97
C PRO A 231 -12.28 2.33 -9.02
N THR A 232 -13.49 2.36 -9.58
CA THR A 232 -14.75 2.66 -8.88
C THR A 232 -15.77 1.56 -9.17
N PHE A 233 -16.58 1.21 -8.18
CA PHE A 233 -17.54 0.09 -8.20
C PHE A 233 -18.91 0.56 -7.70
N SER A 234 -19.45 1.58 -8.39
CA SER A 234 -20.63 2.31 -7.95
C SER A 234 -21.82 2.21 -8.93
N THR A 235 -21.79 1.28 -9.89
CA THR A 235 -22.94 1.04 -10.77
C THR A 235 -24.06 0.31 -10.02
N TRP A 236 -25.23 0.16 -10.64
CA TRP A 236 -26.31 -0.63 -10.03
C TRP A 236 -25.92 -2.11 -9.88
N ASP A 237 -25.22 -2.65 -10.87
CA ASP A 237 -24.78 -4.05 -10.87
C ASP A 237 -23.70 -4.29 -9.82
N ASP A 238 -22.81 -3.32 -9.59
CA ASP A 238 -21.82 -3.39 -8.50
C ASP A 238 -22.48 -3.39 -7.12
N ARG A 239 -23.54 -2.57 -6.98
CA ARG A 239 -24.30 -2.44 -5.74
C ARG A 239 -25.01 -3.71 -5.35
N ILE A 240 -25.64 -4.41 -6.30
CA ILE A 240 -26.33 -5.68 -6.01
C ILE A 240 -25.37 -6.88 -6.08
N GLY A 241 -24.24 -6.71 -6.77
CA GLY A 241 -23.27 -7.76 -7.04
C GLY A 241 -22.24 -7.98 -5.93
N GLY A 242 -22.27 -7.17 -4.87
CA GLY A 242 -21.39 -7.28 -3.70
C GLY A 242 -20.18 -6.35 -3.70
N LEU A 243 -19.80 -5.78 -4.84
CA LEU A 243 -18.60 -4.94 -4.90
C LEU A 243 -18.79 -3.66 -4.10
N THR A 244 -19.89 -2.92 -4.29
CA THR A 244 -20.06 -1.62 -3.61
C THR A 244 -20.03 -1.72 -2.08
N ILE A 245 -20.56 -2.79 -1.48
CA ILE A 245 -20.56 -2.93 -0.01
C ILE A 245 -19.23 -3.44 0.53
N THR A 246 -18.39 -4.07 -0.30
CA THR A 246 -17.09 -4.60 0.12
C THR A 246 -15.94 -3.63 -0.18
N VAL A 247 -16.00 -2.97 -1.33
CA VAL A 247 -15.03 -2.02 -1.87
C VAL A 247 -15.79 -1.08 -2.84
N ASN A 248 -16.27 0.07 -2.38
CA ASN A 248 -17.14 0.95 -3.19
C ASN A 248 -16.35 1.68 -4.28
N ASP A 249 -15.34 2.41 -3.85
CA ASP A 249 -14.30 2.98 -4.71
C ASP A 249 -12.96 2.53 -4.11
N THR A 250 -11.85 2.71 -4.80
CA THR A 250 -10.54 2.40 -4.19
C THR A 250 -10.03 3.60 -3.38
N TRP A 251 -9.64 3.36 -2.12
CA TRP A 251 -8.95 4.35 -1.30
C TRP A 251 -7.61 4.77 -1.92
N GLY A 252 -6.87 3.77 -2.42
CA GLY A 252 -5.59 3.99 -3.07
C GLY A 252 -5.02 2.71 -3.68
N ASN A 253 -3.78 2.83 -4.13
CA ASN A 253 -3.02 1.74 -4.69
C ASN A 253 -1.50 1.93 -4.57
N THR A 254 -0.80 0.81 -4.72
CA THR A 254 0.66 0.71 -4.87
C THR A 254 0.96 -0.11 -6.13
N ILE A 255 1.94 0.33 -6.92
CA ILE A 255 2.43 -0.38 -8.09
C ILE A 255 3.89 -0.71 -7.87
N SER A 256 4.21 -2.00 -7.99
CA SER A 256 5.57 -2.50 -7.96
C SER A 256 5.88 -3.31 -9.22
N VAL A 257 7.16 -3.46 -9.51
CA VAL A 257 7.64 -4.26 -10.64
C VAL A 257 8.48 -5.41 -10.10
N LYS A 258 8.17 -6.61 -10.57
CA LYS A 258 8.90 -7.85 -10.27
C LYS A 258 9.30 -8.59 -11.53
N ASP A 259 10.22 -9.54 -11.37
CA ASP A 259 10.73 -10.39 -12.46
C ASP A 259 11.22 -9.61 -13.69
N PHE A 260 11.77 -8.41 -13.46
CA PHE A 260 12.22 -7.54 -14.55
C PHE A 260 13.54 -8.01 -15.15
N SER A 261 13.63 -7.98 -16.48
CA SER A 261 14.85 -8.35 -17.21
C SER A 261 14.94 -7.57 -18.52
N VAL A 262 16.17 -7.28 -18.94
CA VAL A 262 16.48 -6.66 -20.23
C VAL A 262 17.50 -7.54 -20.95
N GLU A 263 17.13 -8.09 -22.10
CA GLU A 263 17.99 -8.92 -22.94
C GLU A 263 17.81 -8.55 -24.41
N ASN A 264 18.91 -8.34 -25.15
CA ASN A 264 18.87 -8.06 -26.59
C ASN A 264 17.93 -6.90 -27.00
N ASN A 265 18.00 -5.77 -26.30
CA ASN A 265 17.11 -4.60 -26.45
C ASN A 265 15.62 -4.89 -26.22
N HIS A 266 15.29 -6.00 -25.57
CA HIS A 266 13.93 -6.34 -25.18
C HIS A 266 13.83 -6.40 -23.66
N PHE A 267 12.84 -5.72 -23.09
CA PHE A 267 12.55 -5.78 -21.66
C PHE A 267 11.22 -6.47 -21.41
N LYS A 268 11.15 -7.16 -20.27
CA LYS A 268 9.92 -7.78 -19.77
C LYS A 268 9.92 -7.77 -18.25
N GLY A 269 8.73 -7.81 -17.68
CA GLY A 269 8.52 -7.92 -16.23
C GLY A 269 7.07 -8.16 -15.90
N VAL A 270 6.76 -8.13 -14.60
CA VAL A 270 5.42 -8.23 -14.07
C VAL A 270 5.14 -6.98 -13.26
N MET A 271 4.12 -6.23 -13.65
CA MET A 271 3.58 -5.12 -12.87
C MET A 271 2.64 -5.70 -11.82
N HIS A 272 3.04 -5.63 -10.56
CA HIS A 272 2.22 -6.04 -9.43
C HIS A 272 1.41 -4.83 -8.94
N VAL A 273 0.09 -4.93 -9.06
CA VAL A 273 -0.87 -3.90 -8.69
C VAL A 273 -1.53 -4.31 -7.40
N ARG A 274 -1.38 -3.50 -6.36
CA ARG A 274 -2.03 -3.65 -5.06
C ARG A 274 -3.05 -2.53 -4.90
N LEU A 275 -4.33 -2.85 -5.05
CA LEU A 275 -5.44 -1.94 -4.80
C LEU A 275 -5.94 -2.15 -3.37
N TYR A 276 -6.36 -1.08 -2.72
CA TYR A 276 -6.91 -1.17 -1.38
C TYR A 276 -8.04 -0.17 -1.12
N ASP A 277 -8.91 -0.54 -0.19
CA ASP A 277 -10.01 0.27 0.31
C ASP A 277 -10.24 -0.01 1.81
N HIS A 278 -11.05 0.80 2.48
CA HIS A 278 -11.38 0.61 3.88
C HIS A 278 -12.73 -0.07 4.05
N PHE A 279 -12.77 -1.10 4.88
CA PHE A 279 -14.02 -1.66 5.39
C PHE A 279 -14.32 -1.01 6.74
N GLY A 280 -14.83 0.20 6.67
CA GLY A 280 -15.29 1.00 7.79
C GLY A 280 -16.20 2.12 7.32
N LEU A 281 -16.85 2.80 8.25
CA LEU A 281 -17.74 3.93 7.94
C LEU A 281 -17.19 5.22 8.51
N ASP A 282 -17.47 6.33 7.85
CA ASP A 282 -17.44 7.65 8.48
C ASP A 282 -18.86 8.22 8.62
N GLN A 283 -18.98 9.39 9.26
CA GLN A 283 -20.29 10.01 9.47
C GLN A 283 -21.08 10.23 8.16
N PRO A 284 -20.50 10.79 7.07
CA PRO A 284 -21.16 10.86 5.77
C PRO A 284 -21.84 9.57 5.27
N ASP A 285 -21.30 8.39 5.59
CA ASP A 285 -21.87 7.10 5.19
C ASP A 285 -23.16 6.74 5.91
N VAL A 286 -23.42 7.34 7.07
CA VAL A 286 -24.65 7.17 7.86
C VAL A 286 -25.55 8.39 7.83
N GLU A 287 -25.43 9.22 6.78
CA GLU A 287 -26.31 10.35 6.54
C GLU A 287 -27.30 10.12 5.37
N LYS A 288 -28.19 11.09 5.13
CA LYS A 288 -29.12 11.15 3.98
C LYS A 288 -30.01 9.91 3.85
N VAL A 289 -29.80 9.10 2.80
CA VAL A 289 -30.63 7.91 2.53
C VAL A 289 -30.12 6.70 3.32
N TYR A 290 -28.81 6.61 3.53
CA TYR A 290 -28.15 5.47 4.16
C TYR A 290 -28.47 5.38 5.64
N VAL A 291 -28.70 6.52 6.32
CA VAL A 291 -29.19 6.55 7.70
C VAL A 291 -30.50 5.79 7.90
N ASN A 292 -31.31 5.55 6.86
CA ASN A 292 -32.57 4.82 6.99
C ASN A 292 -32.36 3.30 7.05
N LEU A 293 -31.18 2.81 6.68
CA LEU A 293 -30.83 1.40 6.67
C LEU A 293 -30.31 0.99 8.05
N ALA A 294 -30.95 0.00 8.68
CA ALA A 294 -30.57 -0.46 10.02
C ALA A 294 -29.14 -0.97 10.06
N GLY A 295 -28.76 -1.85 9.12
CA GLY A 295 -27.41 -2.43 9.09
C GLY A 295 -26.28 -1.39 9.05
N PHE A 296 -26.43 -0.26 8.33
CA PHE A 296 -25.41 0.80 8.35
C PHE A 296 -25.32 1.51 9.69
N ARG A 297 -26.46 1.78 10.34
CA ARG A 297 -26.45 2.31 11.71
C ARG A 297 -25.82 1.32 12.68
N SER A 298 -26.08 0.02 12.50
CA SER A 298 -25.56 -1.05 13.35
C SER A 298 -24.06 -1.19 13.21
N TRP A 299 -23.55 -1.17 11.97
CA TRP A 299 -22.13 -1.11 11.65
C TRP A 299 -21.45 0.12 12.30
N PHE A 300 -22.04 1.31 12.13
CA PHE A 300 -21.50 2.53 12.72
C PHE A 300 -21.46 2.49 14.25
N VAL A 301 -22.52 1.98 14.89
CA VAL A 301 -22.55 1.80 16.36
C VAL A 301 -21.49 0.80 16.80
N LEU A 302 -21.32 -0.32 16.10
CA LEU A 302 -20.28 -1.32 16.40
C LEU A 302 -18.87 -0.70 16.32
N GLN A 303 -18.60 0.11 15.29
CA GLN A 303 -17.30 0.71 15.04
C GLN A 303 -16.96 1.87 15.99
N HIS A 304 -17.89 2.79 16.21
CA HIS A 304 -17.57 4.10 16.80
C HIS A 304 -18.02 4.27 18.25
N TYR A 305 -18.95 3.44 18.74
CA TYR A 305 -19.56 3.68 20.04
C TYR A 305 -18.54 3.46 21.17
N ASP A 306 -18.33 4.50 21.97
CA ASP A 306 -17.31 4.55 23.01
C ASP A 306 -17.45 3.47 24.11
N GLU A 307 -18.66 2.97 24.35
CA GLU A 307 -18.91 1.86 25.28
C GLU A 307 -18.36 0.50 24.80
N TYR A 308 -18.00 0.37 23.51
CA TYR A 308 -17.32 -0.83 23.01
C TYR A 308 -15.79 -0.80 23.17
N ASP A 309 -15.19 0.31 23.62
CA ASP A 309 -13.75 0.45 23.89
C ASP A 309 -12.87 -0.01 22.70
N GLY A 310 -13.30 0.32 21.48
CA GLY A 310 -12.60 -0.03 20.24
C GLY A 310 -12.50 -1.53 19.95
N LYS A 311 -13.45 -2.33 20.46
CA LYS A 311 -13.49 -3.78 20.26
C LYS A 311 -13.63 -4.17 18.78
N TYR A 312 -14.46 -3.47 18.02
CA TYR A 312 -14.74 -3.78 16.61
C TYR A 312 -14.05 -2.75 15.73
N LYS A 313 -13.04 -3.19 14.98
CA LYS A 313 -12.12 -2.29 14.28
C LYS A 313 -12.29 -2.42 12.77
N PRO A 314 -12.36 -1.29 12.05
CA PRO A 314 -12.30 -1.31 10.60
C PRO A 314 -10.95 -1.85 10.13
N PHE A 315 -10.87 -2.26 8.87
CA PHE A 315 -9.67 -2.85 8.31
C PHE A 315 -9.49 -2.47 6.84
N VAL A 316 -8.26 -2.62 6.36
CA VAL A 316 -7.93 -2.43 4.95
C VAL A 316 -8.25 -3.70 4.17
N THR A 317 -8.99 -3.56 3.09
CA THR A 317 -9.30 -4.62 2.15
C THR A 317 -8.34 -4.54 0.98
N ILE A 318 -7.69 -5.66 0.65
CA ILE A 318 -6.62 -5.75 -0.34
C ILE A 318 -7.06 -6.58 -1.56
N MET A 319 -6.78 -6.05 -2.76
CA MET A 319 -6.98 -6.73 -4.03
C MET A 319 -5.71 -6.62 -4.88
N GLU A 320 -5.03 -7.75 -5.09
CA GLU A 320 -3.74 -7.80 -5.76
C GLU A 320 -3.82 -8.53 -7.11
N MET A 321 -3.12 -8.01 -8.11
CA MET A 321 -3.04 -8.63 -9.43
C MET A 321 -1.70 -8.44 -10.10
N ASP A 322 -1.27 -9.47 -10.82
CA ASP A 322 -0.01 -9.50 -11.56
C ASP A 322 -0.27 -9.35 -13.06
N ILE A 323 0.34 -8.33 -13.64
CA ILE A 323 0.09 -7.93 -15.03
C ILE A 323 1.41 -7.98 -15.79
N PRO A 324 1.63 -9.01 -16.63
CA PRO A 324 2.81 -9.09 -17.47
C PRO A 324 2.90 -7.90 -18.42
N PHE A 325 4.11 -7.38 -18.60
CA PHE A 325 4.41 -6.36 -19.60
C PHE A 325 5.73 -6.68 -20.29
N GLU A 326 5.86 -6.20 -21.52
CA GLU A 326 7.07 -6.32 -22.32
C GLU A 326 7.17 -5.16 -23.31
N GLY A 327 8.36 -4.90 -23.81
CA GLY A 327 8.62 -3.88 -24.82
C GLY A 327 10.03 -3.95 -25.38
N ASP A 328 10.22 -3.32 -26.53
CA ASP A 328 11.53 -3.19 -27.15
C ASP A 328 12.08 -1.79 -26.92
N LEU A 329 13.36 -1.71 -26.52
CA LEU A 329 14.14 -0.49 -26.49
C LEU A 329 14.48 -0.08 -27.93
N SER A 330 14.36 1.21 -28.23
CA SER A 330 14.80 1.74 -29.53
C SER A 330 16.31 1.57 -29.70
N GLU A 331 16.76 1.25 -30.93
CA GLU A 331 18.19 1.24 -31.31
C GLU A 331 18.89 2.60 -31.11
#